data_AF-A0A660VR39-F1
#
_entry.id   AF-A0A660VR39-F1
#
_cell.length_a   1.000
_cell.length_b   1.000
_cell.length_c   1.000
_cell.angle_alpha   90.00
_cell.angle_beta   90.00
_cell.angle_gamma   90.00
#
_symmetry.space_group_name_H-M   'P 1'
#
loop_
_entity.id
_entity.type
_entity.pdbx_description
1 polymer ?
#
loop_
_entity_poly.entity_id
_entity_poly.type
_entity_poly.pdbx_seq_one_letter_code
_entity_poly.pdbx_strand_id
1 'polypeptide(L)'
;MRKKRNFDELRRWMVEVQLRSRGIKDKRVLDAFLRIPRHEFVWPVDAPSAYGDHPMPIGHGQTISQPYMVALMTEKLDLRGDEKVLEIGTGSGYQAAILSLL
;
A
#
# COMPACT_ATOMS: atom_id res chain seq x y z
N MET A 1 16.15 24.71 4.55
CA MET A 1 14.70 24.57 4.28
C MET A 1 14.43 23.20 3.69
N ARG A 2 13.89 22.23 4.47
CA ARG A 2 13.45 20.93 3.91
C ARG A 2 12.22 21.21 3.04
N LYS A 3 12.31 20.99 1.72
CA LYS A 3 11.11 20.92 0.85
C LYS A 3 10.12 19.98 1.52
N LYS A 4 8.93 20.45 1.88
CA LYS A 4 7.82 19.57 2.29
C LYS A 4 7.64 18.57 1.16
N ARG A 5 7.86 17.29 1.46
CA ARG A 5 7.78 16.22 0.47
C ARG A 5 6.30 15.95 0.22
N ASN A 6 5.86 16.00 -1.03
CA ASN A 6 4.46 15.85 -1.39
C ASN A 6 4.10 14.35 -1.41
N PHE A 7 3.40 13.86 -0.38
CA PHE A 7 3.01 12.46 -0.30
C PHE A 7 2.08 12.01 -1.43
N ASP A 8 1.32 12.92 -2.03
CA ASP A 8 0.44 12.59 -3.16
C ASP A 8 1.26 12.32 -4.43
N GLU A 9 2.34 13.06 -4.64
CA GLU A 9 3.28 12.79 -5.75
C GLU A 9 4.00 11.46 -5.55
N LEU A 10 4.48 11.18 -4.33
CA LEU A 10 5.14 9.91 -4.02
C LEU A 10 4.19 8.72 -4.19
N ARG A 11 2.93 8.86 -3.77
CA ARG A 11 1.90 7.83 -3.94
C ARG A 11 1.57 7.58 -5.40
N ARG A 12 1.37 8.64 -6.19
CA ARG A 12 1.17 8.51 -7.65
C ARG A 12 2.36 7.85 -8.32
N TRP A 13 3.57 8.22 -7.93
CA TRP A 13 4.79 7.61 -8.46
C TRP A 13 4.90 6.13 -8.10
N MET A 14 4.61 5.74 -6.84
CA MET A 14 4.52 4.32 -6.43
C MET A 14 3.54 3.55 -7.34
N VAL A 15 2.33 4.08 -7.54
CA VAL A 15 1.31 3.41 -8.36
C VAL A 15 1.75 3.26 -9.82
N GLU A 16 2.23 4.32 -10.45
CA GLU A 16 2.59 4.27 -11.88
C GLU A 16 3.89 3.52 -12.14
N VAL A 17 4.91 3.76 -11.32
CA VAL A 17 6.28 3.26 -11.59
C VAL A 17 6.59 1.95 -10.90
N GLN A 18 5.98 1.65 -9.74
CA GLN A 18 6.28 0.41 -9.00
C GLN A 18 5.19 -0.65 -9.11
N LEU A 19 3.93 -0.27 -9.40
CA LEU A 19 2.82 -1.23 -9.52
C LEU A 19 2.44 -1.46 -10.98
N ARG A 20 1.98 -0.42 -11.68
CA ARG A 20 1.48 -0.53 -13.06
C ARG A 20 2.54 -1.05 -14.04
N SER A 21 3.75 -0.48 -13.98
CA SER A 21 4.88 -0.89 -14.82
C SER A 21 5.27 -2.36 -14.66
N ARG A 22 4.91 -2.98 -13.52
CA ARG A 22 5.24 -4.36 -13.15
C ARG A 22 4.05 -5.31 -13.28
N GLY A 23 3.01 -4.89 -14.01
CA GLY A 23 1.95 -5.76 -14.47
C GLY A 23 0.69 -5.80 -13.59
N ILE A 24 0.58 -4.96 -12.55
CA ILE A 24 -0.70 -4.74 -11.86
C ILE A 24 -1.62 -3.95 -12.80
N LYS A 25 -2.74 -4.55 -13.18
CA LYS A 25 -3.67 -4.05 -14.21
C LYS A 25 -5.05 -3.72 -13.66
N ASP A 26 -5.46 -4.33 -12.56
CA ASP A 26 -6.77 -4.06 -11.97
C ASP A 26 -6.87 -2.59 -11.52
N LYS A 27 -7.74 -1.85 -12.19
CA LYS A 27 -7.99 -0.44 -11.90
C LYS A 27 -8.51 -0.22 -10.48
N ARG A 28 -9.33 -1.12 -9.93
CA ARG A 28 -9.87 -1.01 -8.56
C ARG A 28 -8.74 -1.12 -7.54
N VAL A 29 -7.81 -2.04 -7.75
CA VAL A 29 -6.61 -2.17 -6.91
C VAL A 29 -5.74 -0.92 -6.99
N LEU A 30 -5.43 -0.44 -8.19
CA LEU A 30 -4.62 0.77 -8.37
C LEU A 30 -5.29 2.02 -7.75
N ASP A 31 -6.60 2.17 -7.89
CA ASP A 31 -7.37 3.25 -7.29
C ASP A 31 -7.37 3.17 -5.75
N ALA A 32 -7.43 1.96 -5.17
CA ALA A 32 -7.31 1.77 -3.72
C ALA A 32 -5.94 2.27 -3.20
N PHE A 33 -4.86 1.96 -3.91
CA PHE A 33 -3.52 2.47 -3.56
C PHE A 33 -3.37 3.98 -3.73
N LEU A 34 -4.10 4.60 -4.65
CA LEU A 34 -4.16 6.07 -4.77
C LEU A 34 -4.95 6.71 -3.61
N ARG A 35 -5.94 6.01 -3.05
CA ARG A 35 -6.78 6.52 -1.96
C ARG A 35 -6.17 6.33 -0.58
N ILE A 36 -5.53 5.20 -0.30
CA ILE A 36 -5.00 4.89 1.02
C ILE A 36 -3.61 5.54 1.24
N PRO A 37 -3.46 6.45 2.22
CA PRO A 37 -2.19 7.11 2.51
C PRO A 37 -1.25 6.17 3.28
N ARG A 38 -0.43 5.38 2.57
CA ARG A 38 0.53 4.43 3.19
C ARG A 38 1.40 5.02 4.31
N HIS A 39 1.73 6.32 4.27
CA HIS A 39 2.52 6.99 5.31
C HIS A 39 1.83 7.09 6.68
N GLU A 40 0.51 6.93 6.74
CA GLU A 40 -0.26 6.87 8.00
C GLU A 40 -0.16 5.49 8.69
N PHE A 41 0.42 4.50 8.01
CA PHE A 41 0.56 3.11 8.48
C PHE A 41 2.00 2.76 8.89
N VAL A 42 2.85 3.77 9.07
CA VAL A 42 4.25 3.65 9.52
C VAL A 42 4.52 4.68 10.62
N TRP A 43 5.67 4.57 11.29
CA TRP A 43 6.06 5.57 12.27
C TRP A 43 6.27 6.95 11.62
N PRO A 44 5.97 8.07 12.32
CA PRO A 44 6.14 9.41 11.76
C PRO A 44 7.55 9.72 11.24
N VAL A 45 8.57 9.12 11.87
CA VAL A 45 9.98 9.25 11.45
C VAL A 45 10.27 8.58 10.11
N ASP A 46 9.49 7.56 9.76
CA ASP A 46 9.64 6.72 8.57
C ASP A 46 8.73 7.16 7.42
N ALA A 47 7.72 7.99 7.69
CA ALA A 47 6.79 8.52 6.69
C ALA A 47 7.47 9.04 5.40
N PRO A 48 8.62 9.74 5.43
CA PRO A 48 9.31 10.20 4.22
C PRO A 48 9.76 9.09 3.25
N SER A 49 9.84 7.84 3.73
CA SER A 49 10.25 6.65 2.98
C SER A 49 9.10 5.68 2.70
N ALA A 50 7.88 5.99 3.16
CA ALA A 50 6.73 5.08 3.15
C ALA A 50 6.35 4.51 1.76
N TYR A 51 6.70 5.22 0.69
CA TYR A 51 6.35 4.89 -0.70
C TYR A 51 7.48 4.20 -1.47
N GLY A 52 8.55 3.79 -0.80
CA GLY A 52 9.56 2.90 -1.38
C GLY A 52 9.03 1.47 -1.54
N ASP A 53 9.46 0.75 -2.59
CA ASP A 53 9.08 -0.65 -2.78
C ASP A 53 9.95 -1.60 -1.95
N HIS A 54 9.84 -1.49 -0.63
CA HIS A 54 10.52 -2.37 0.32
C HIS A 54 9.66 -2.51 1.59
N PRO A 55 9.85 -3.59 2.37
CA PRO A 55 9.24 -3.68 3.69
C PRO A 55 9.82 -2.61 4.63
N MET A 56 9.03 -2.19 5.62
CA MET A 56 9.46 -1.23 6.64
C MET A 56 9.05 -1.71 8.04
N PRO A 57 9.87 -1.50 9.07
CA PRO A 57 9.53 -1.91 10.43
C PRO A 57 8.33 -1.12 10.97
N ILE A 58 7.44 -1.81 11.70
CA ILE A 58 6.26 -1.21 12.35
C ILE A 58 6.24 -1.48 13.86
N GLY A 59 7.38 -1.93 14.42
CA GLY A 59 7.50 -2.34 15.81
C GLY A 59 7.20 -3.83 16.04
N HIS A 60 7.45 -4.32 17.26
CA HIS A 60 7.17 -5.71 17.67
C HIS A 60 7.75 -6.81 16.75
N GLY A 61 8.88 -6.53 16.11
CA GLY A 61 9.50 -7.45 15.15
C GLY A 61 8.71 -7.65 13.84
N GLN A 62 7.69 -6.83 13.59
CA GLN A 62 6.84 -6.91 12.39
C GLN A 62 7.24 -5.86 11.35
N THR A 63 6.82 -6.09 10.11
CA THR A 63 7.01 -5.14 9.00
C THR A 63 5.69 -4.88 8.26
N ILE A 64 5.54 -3.67 7.73
CA ILE A 64 4.57 -3.40 6.67
C ILE A 64 5.17 -3.93 5.36
N SER A 65 4.43 -4.79 4.66
CA SER A 65 4.86 -5.40 3.39
C SER A 65 5.14 -4.37 2.31
N GLN A 66 6.06 -4.65 1.39
CA GLN A 66 6.35 -3.79 0.25
C GLN A 66 5.08 -3.54 -0.60
N PRO A 67 4.86 -2.32 -1.13
CA PRO A 67 3.72 -1.97 -1.98
C PRO A 67 3.41 -2.96 -3.09
N TYR A 68 4.42 -3.42 -3.83
CA TYR A 68 4.20 -4.36 -4.95
C TYR A 68 3.59 -5.68 -4.49
N MET A 69 4.07 -6.22 -3.36
CA MET A 69 3.56 -7.50 -2.84
C MET A 69 2.10 -7.36 -2.39
N VAL A 70 1.77 -6.26 -1.69
CA VAL A 70 0.38 -5.93 -1.32
C VAL A 70 -0.49 -5.87 -2.58
N ALA A 71 -0.06 -5.16 -3.63
CA ALA A 71 -0.83 -5.02 -4.86
C ALA A 71 -1.01 -6.35 -5.59
N LEU A 72 0.05 -7.15 -5.70
CA LEU A 72 0.02 -8.46 -6.34
C LEU A 72 -0.91 -9.43 -5.61
N MET A 73 -0.78 -9.55 -4.29
CA MET A 73 -1.67 -10.40 -3.49
C MET A 73 -3.14 -9.97 -3.66
N THR A 74 -3.38 -8.66 -3.61
CA THR A 74 -4.72 -8.10 -3.74
C THR A 74 -5.34 -8.37 -5.11
N GLU A 75 -4.59 -8.15 -6.20
CA GLU A 75 -5.07 -8.46 -7.56
C GLU A 75 -5.32 -9.95 -7.76
N LYS A 76 -4.54 -10.83 -7.11
CA LYS A 76 -4.72 -12.28 -7.19
C LYS A 76 -5.92 -12.82 -6.42
N LEU A 77 -6.51 -12.04 -5.51
CA LEU A 77 -7.75 -12.42 -4.84
C LEU A 77 -8.97 -12.32 -5.79
N ASP A 78 -8.86 -11.55 -6.88
CA ASP A 78 -9.92 -11.35 -7.88
C ASP A 78 -11.28 -10.97 -7.25
N LEU A 79 -11.24 -10.09 -6.24
CA LEU A 79 -12.42 -9.67 -5.48
C LEU A 79 -13.38 -8.88 -6.37
N ARG A 80 -14.68 -9.11 -6.20
CA ARG A 80 -15.76 -8.48 -6.97
C ARG A 80 -16.53 -7.43 -6.16
N GLY A 81 -16.30 -7.39 -4.84
CA GLY A 81 -16.87 -6.40 -3.91
C GLY A 81 -18.08 -6.89 -3.12
N ASP A 82 -18.43 -8.17 -3.25
CA ASP A 82 -19.49 -8.84 -2.48
C ASP A 82 -18.95 -9.87 -1.47
N GLU A 83 -17.63 -10.04 -1.43
CA GLU A 83 -16.96 -11.00 -0.59
C GLU A 83 -16.87 -10.57 0.88
N LYS A 84 -16.83 -11.56 1.77
CA LYS A 84 -16.35 -11.40 3.15
C LYS A 84 -14.92 -11.90 3.22
N VAL A 85 -13.97 -11.00 3.46
CA VAL A 85 -12.53 -11.31 3.43
C VAL A 85 -12.00 -11.50 4.84
N LEU A 86 -11.21 -12.57 5.04
CA LEU A 86 -10.40 -12.79 6.25
C LEU A 86 -8.93 -12.53 5.91
N GLU A 87 -8.37 -11.49 6.52
CA GLU A 87 -6.93 -11.24 6.53
C GLU A 87 -6.33 -11.80 7.83
N ILE A 88 -5.30 -12.65 7.72
CA ILE A 88 -4.56 -13.15 8.88
C ILE A 88 -3.22 -12.43 8.94
N GLY A 89 -2.98 -11.73 10.05
CA GLY A 89 -1.77 -10.93 10.26
C GLY A 89 -1.96 -9.46 9.89
N THR A 90 -2.80 -8.74 10.64
CA THR A 90 -3.16 -7.33 10.39
C THR A 90 -1.96 -6.41 10.29
N GLY A 91 -0.92 -6.63 11.11
CA GLY A 91 0.28 -5.79 11.14
C GLY A 91 -0.10 -4.33 11.38
N SER A 92 0.24 -3.45 10.43
CA SER A 92 -0.13 -2.03 10.51
C SER A 92 -1.59 -1.73 10.11
N GLY A 93 -2.29 -2.70 9.51
CA GLY A 93 -3.63 -2.52 8.95
C GLY A 93 -3.67 -1.96 7.53
N TYR A 94 -2.52 -1.76 6.87
CA TYR A 94 -2.46 -1.18 5.52
C TYR A 94 -3.15 -2.06 4.47
N GLN A 95 -2.90 -3.38 4.50
CA GLN A 95 -3.54 -4.32 3.57
C GLN A 95 -5.05 -4.42 3.83
N ALA A 96 -5.49 -4.51 5.09
CA ALA A 96 -6.91 -4.40 5.45
C ALA A 96 -7.58 -3.11 4.91
N ALA A 97 -6.91 -1.96 5.03
CA ALA A 97 -7.44 -0.69 4.50
C ALA A 97 -7.57 -0.72 2.97
N ILE A 98 -6.61 -1.31 2.26
CA ILE A 98 -6.70 -1.52 0.81
C ILE A 98 -7.89 -2.44 0.46
N LEU A 99 -8.01 -3.58 1.15
CA LEU A 99 -9.10 -4.55 0.93
C LEU A 99 -10.48 -3.94 1.18
N SER A 100 -10.61 -3.01 2.12
CA SER A 100 -11.89 -2.34 2.42
C SER A 100 -12.46 -1.49 1.28
N LEU A 101 -11.66 -1.21 0.25
CA LEU A 101 -12.06 -0.42 -0.92
C LEU A 101 -12.41 -1.26 -2.15
N LEU A 102 -12.31 -2.59 -2.05
CA LEU A 102 -12.59 -3.53 -3.13
C LEU A 102 -13.93 -4.19 -2.92
#